data_AF-A0AAD7QJJ9-F1
#
_entry.id   AF-A0AAD7QJJ9-F1
#
_cell.length_a   1.000
_cell.length_b   1.000
_cell.length_c   1.000
_cell.angle_alpha   90.00
_cell.angle_beta   90.00
_cell.angle_gamma   90.00
#
_symmetry.space_group_name_H-M   'P 1'
#
loop_
_entity.id
_entity.type
_entity.pdbx_description
1 polymer ?
#
loop_
_entity_poly.entity_id
_entity_poly.type
_entity_poly.pdbx_seq_one_letter_code
_entity_poly.pdbx_strand_id
1 'polypeptide(L)'
;MEGFHLGFTREKRIKHYSSTQKILLVGEGDFSFSACLARAFGTAANMVATSLDSRDSLRLKYSNVMANLNLLRMFGCTILHEVDVHTMSHHPLLRMKRFDRIIFNFPHAGFQNKEIHFHQIMLHQTVVRGFLRNAREMLTENGEIHVTHKTSYPFSDWNIEKLGQEVGLFMIEKAPFFLCEYPGYINKRGHGVRCDESFPVGECCTFKFVKVATNSAVQPQAVNSLSDIVTVRPHLVYHIRYNSIGLYNILGCIVILLLYCCLTISFYNI
;
A
#
# COMPACT_ATOMS: atom_id res chain seq x y z
N MET A 1 -37.41 -5.74 -34.17
CA MET A 1 -36.79 -4.99 -33.05
C MET A 1 -36.43 -6.00 -31.98
N GLU A 2 -35.23 -6.56 -32.06
CA GLU A 2 -34.71 -7.44 -31.01
C GLU A 2 -34.14 -6.56 -29.91
N GLY A 3 -34.79 -6.58 -28.75
CA GLY A 3 -34.37 -5.81 -27.59
C GLY A 3 -33.03 -6.32 -27.08
N PHE A 4 -32.00 -5.47 -27.16
CA PHE A 4 -30.75 -5.66 -26.44
C PHE A 4 -31.04 -5.62 -24.93
N HIS A 5 -31.13 -6.78 -24.29
CA HIS A 5 -31.07 -6.89 -22.85
C HIS A 5 -29.63 -6.57 -22.43
N LEU A 6 -29.34 -5.30 -22.10
CA LEU A 6 -28.13 -4.96 -21.34
C LEU A 6 -28.27 -5.61 -19.96
N GLY A 7 -27.81 -6.84 -19.84
CA GLY A 7 -27.72 -7.52 -18.56
C GLY A 7 -26.73 -6.77 -17.68
N PHE A 8 -27.24 -5.98 -16.74
CA PHE A 8 -26.44 -5.48 -15.62
C PHE A 8 -25.91 -6.71 -14.86
N THR A 9 -24.65 -7.06 -15.07
CA THR A 9 -23.99 -8.10 -14.26
C THR A 9 -23.89 -7.58 -12.84
N ARG A 10 -24.63 -8.21 -11.91
CA ARG A 10 -24.59 -7.90 -10.48
C ARG A 10 -23.15 -7.94 -9.97
N GLU A 11 -22.76 -6.92 -9.19
CA GLU A 11 -21.46 -6.86 -8.53
C GLU A 11 -21.22 -8.14 -7.72
N LYS A 12 -20.07 -8.78 -7.94
CA LYS A 12 -19.59 -9.91 -7.15
C LYS A 12 -18.41 -9.48 -6.31
N ARG A 13 -18.33 -10.00 -5.09
CA ARG A 13 -17.32 -9.60 -4.11
C ARG A 13 -16.65 -10.82 -3.50
N ILE A 14 -15.37 -10.68 -3.20
CA ILE A 14 -14.59 -11.60 -2.37
C ILE A 14 -13.78 -10.76 -1.40
N LYS A 15 -14.10 -10.89 -0.10
CA LYS A 15 -13.54 -10.05 0.97
C LYS A 15 -13.65 -8.56 0.62
N HIS A 16 -12.52 -7.85 0.53
CA HIS A 16 -12.45 -6.42 0.20
C HIS A 16 -12.25 -6.12 -1.29
N TYR A 17 -12.38 -7.11 -2.16
CA TYR A 17 -12.29 -6.96 -3.61
C TYR A 17 -13.65 -7.14 -4.29
N SER A 18 -13.86 -6.40 -5.37
CA SER A 18 -15.11 -6.37 -6.13
C SER A 18 -14.86 -6.45 -7.64
N SER A 19 -15.78 -7.10 -8.36
CA SER A 19 -15.74 -7.23 -9.82
C SER A 19 -15.84 -5.91 -10.58
N THR A 20 -16.26 -4.82 -9.93
CA THR A 20 -16.36 -3.48 -10.53
C THR A 20 -15.05 -2.68 -10.41
N GLN A 21 -14.10 -3.14 -9.60
CA GLN A 21 -12.83 -2.46 -9.39
C GLN A 21 -11.85 -2.73 -10.54
N LYS A 22 -11.04 -1.72 -10.89
CA LYS A 22 -9.82 -1.90 -11.69
C LYS A 22 -8.71 -2.37 -10.77
N ILE A 23 -8.22 -3.59 -11.00
CA ILE A 23 -7.28 -4.26 -10.09
C ILE A 23 -5.95 -4.51 -10.81
N LEU A 24 -4.84 -4.10 -10.19
CA LEU A 24 -3.49 -4.49 -10.57
C LEU A 24 -2.95 -5.49 -9.54
N LEU A 25 -2.57 -6.68 -9.99
CA LEU A 25 -1.91 -7.70 -9.18
C LEU A 25 -0.43 -7.74 -9.52
N VAL A 26 0.42 -7.58 -8.51
CA VAL A 26 1.84 -7.33 -8.65
C VAL A 26 2.65 -8.48 -8.07
N GLY A 27 3.66 -8.93 -8.81
CA GLY A 27 4.58 -9.97 -8.36
C GLY A 27 3.92 -11.33 -8.20
N GLU A 28 2.97 -11.68 -9.07
CA GLU A 28 2.34 -12.99 -9.08
C GLU A 28 3.39 -14.08 -9.34
N GLY A 29 3.42 -15.08 -8.46
CA GLY A 29 4.21 -16.30 -8.64
C GLY A 29 3.52 -17.23 -9.63
N ASP A 30 2.73 -18.18 -9.13
CA ASP A 30 2.00 -19.12 -9.98
C ASP A 30 0.65 -18.58 -10.51
N PHE A 31 0.34 -17.29 -10.27
CA PHE A 31 -0.90 -16.60 -10.65
C PHE A 31 -2.19 -17.14 -10.00
N SER A 32 -2.09 -18.01 -8.97
CA SER A 32 -3.26 -18.62 -8.34
C SER A 32 -4.14 -17.62 -7.59
N PHE A 33 -3.58 -16.52 -7.05
CA PHE A 33 -4.36 -15.47 -6.39
C PHE A 33 -5.21 -14.68 -7.40
N SER A 34 -4.60 -14.24 -8.50
CA SER A 34 -5.36 -13.63 -9.62
C SER A 34 -6.46 -14.58 -10.13
N ALA A 35 -6.14 -15.87 -10.31
CA ALA A 35 -7.11 -16.87 -10.76
C ALA A 35 -8.27 -17.05 -9.75
N CYS A 36 -8.00 -16.98 -8.44
CA CYS A 36 -9.02 -16.99 -7.39
C CYS A 36 -10.01 -15.83 -7.55
N LEU A 37 -9.50 -14.60 -7.69
CA LEU A 37 -10.36 -13.42 -7.89
C LEU A 37 -11.16 -13.52 -9.19
N ALA A 38 -10.53 -13.92 -10.30
CA ALA A 38 -11.19 -14.07 -11.59
C ALA A 38 -12.38 -15.06 -11.52
N ARG A 39 -12.20 -16.21 -10.84
CA ARG A 39 -13.27 -17.19 -10.62
C ARG A 39 -14.40 -16.60 -9.76
N ALA A 40 -14.06 -15.93 -8.66
CA ALA A 40 -15.05 -15.33 -7.76
C ALA A 40 -15.90 -14.26 -8.47
N PHE A 41 -15.28 -13.46 -9.34
CA PHE A 41 -15.97 -12.45 -10.14
C PHE A 41 -16.68 -13.05 -11.37
N GLY A 42 -16.21 -14.18 -11.88
CA GLY A 42 -16.64 -14.75 -13.16
C GLY A 42 -16.17 -13.92 -14.36
N THR A 43 -15.23 -12.99 -14.16
CA THR A 43 -14.59 -12.16 -15.17
C THR A 43 -13.30 -11.60 -14.59
N ALA A 44 -12.35 -11.26 -15.46
CA ALA A 44 -11.11 -10.59 -15.13
C ALA A 44 -10.80 -9.44 -16.10
N ALA A 45 -11.80 -8.95 -16.85
CA ALA A 45 -11.63 -7.88 -17.84
C ALA A 45 -11.06 -6.58 -17.26
N ASN A 46 -11.33 -6.30 -15.97
CA ASN A 46 -10.82 -5.14 -15.25
C ASN A 46 -9.53 -5.44 -14.44
N MET A 47 -8.92 -6.61 -14.66
CA MET A 47 -7.73 -7.04 -13.93
C MET A 47 -6.49 -7.04 -14.84
N VAL A 48 -5.39 -6.53 -14.29
CA VAL A 48 -4.05 -6.70 -14.86
C VAL A 48 -3.22 -7.51 -13.86
N ALA A 49 -2.74 -8.68 -14.26
CA ALA A 49 -1.89 -9.52 -13.43
C ALA A 49 -0.44 -9.48 -13.95
N THR A 50 0.52 -9.26 -13.05
CA THR A 50 1.92 -9.02 -13.43
C THR A 50 2.89 -9.90 -12.65
N SER A 51 3.97 -10.32 -13.32
CA SER A 51 5.10 -11.02 -12.70
C SER A 51 6.42 -10.32 -12.99
N LEU A 52 7.40 -10.48 -12.09
CA LEU A 52 8.79 -10.09 -12.37
C LEU A 52 9.46 -11.08 -13.32
N ASP A 53 9.19 -12.37 -13.14
CA ASP A 53 9.70 -13.41 -14.02
C ASP A 53 9.04 -13.36 -15.41
N SER A 54 9.81 -13.74 -16.43
CA SER A 54 9.30 -14.03 -17.77
C SER A 54 8.37 -15.25 -17.76
N ARG A 55 7.50 -15.35 -18.77
CA ARG A 55 6.59 -16.50 -18.92
C ARG A 55 7.33 -17.85 -18.92
N ASP A 56 8.49 -17.91 -19.56
CA ASP A 56 9.27 -19.15 -19.65
C ASP A 56 9.92 -19.51 -18.31
N SER A 57 10.45 -18.51 -17.57
CA SER A 57 10.93 -18.71 -16.20
C SER A 57 9.83 -19.24 -15.30
N LEU A 58 8.63 -18.63 -15.34
CA LEU A 58 7.48 -19.09 -14.58
C LEU A 58 7.11 -20.54 -14.90
N ARG A 59 7.07 -20.90 -16.19
CA ARG A 59 6.75 -22.26 -16.64
C ARG A 59 7.69 -23.32 -16.06
N LEU A 60 8.97 -22.96 -15.90
CA LEU A 60 9.97 -23.84 -15.28
C LEU A 60 9.85 -23.86 -13.76
N LYS A 61 9.45 -22.75 -13.14
CA LYS A 61 9.36 -22.61 -11.68
C LYS A 61 8.12 -23.24 -11.07
N TYR A 62 6.98 -23.19 -11.75
CA TYR A 62 5.68 -23.50 -11.15
C TYR A 62 4.88 -24.48 -11.99
N SER A 63 4.59 -25.64 -11.41
CA SER A 63 3.82 -26.71 -12.08
C SER A 63 2.45 -26.26 -12.58
N ASN A 64 1.73 -25.42 -11.80
CA ASN A 64 0.37 -25.00 -12.10
C ASN A 64 0.23 -23.68 -12.85
N VAL A 65 1.33 -22.96 -13.12
CA VAL A 65 1.23 -21.59 -13.68
C VAL A 65 0.53 -21.56 -15.03
N MET A 66 0.80 -22.53 -15.90
CA MET A 66 0.18 -22.57 -17.22
C MET A 66 -1.34 -22.74 -17.16
N ALA A 67 -1.85 -23.52 -16.22
CA ALA A 67 -3.28 -23.67 -16.00
C ALA A 67 -3.90 -22.35 -15.50
N ASN A 68 -3.25 -21.68 -14.55
CA ASN A 68 -3.72 -20.40 -14.02
C ASN A 68 -3.68 -19.28 -15.09
N LEU A 69 -2.60 -19.18 -15.89
CA LEU A 69 -2.49 -18.22 -16.99
C LEU A 69 -3.57 -18.44 -18.05
N ASN A 70 -3.85 -19.69 -18.43
CA ASN A 70 -4.89 -20.01 -19.39
C ASN A 70 -6.28 -19.62 -18.88
N LEU A 71 -6.56 -19.91 -17.61
CA LEU A 71 -7.81 -19.50 -16.97
C LEU A 71 -7.95 -17.97 -16.94
N LEU A 72 -6.89 -17.25 -16.57
CA LEU A 72 -6.91 -15.79 -16.55
C LEU A 72 -7.19 -15.19 -17.92
N ARG A 73 -6.58 -15.74 -18.98
CA ARG A 73 -6.87 -15.34 -20.37
C ARG A 73 -8.32 -15.61 -20.75
N MET A 74 -8.86 -16.76 -20.37
CA MET A 74 -10.26 -17.12 -20.62
C MET A 74 -11.23 -16.14 -19.95
N PHE A 75 -10.91 -15.66 -18.75
CA PHE A 75 -11.69 -14.63 -18.05
C PHE A 75 -11.41 -13.20 -18.56
N GLY A 76 -10.52 -13.01 -19.53
CA GLY A 76 -10.22 -11.70 -20.12
C GLY A 76 -9.20 -10.86 -19.36
N CYS A 77 -8.39 -11.48 -18.48
CA CYS A 77 -7.33 -10.77 -17.76
C CYS A 77 -6.21 -10.31 -18.70
N THR A 78 -5.72 -9.09 -18.49
CA THR A 78 -4.45 -8.66 -19.10
C THR A 78 -3.30 -9.22 -18.28
N ILE A 79 -2.39 -9.98 -18.90
CA ILE A 79 -1.23 -10.57 -18.23
C ILE A 79 0.03 -9.92 -18.78
N LEU A 80 0.85 -9.37 -17.89
CA LEU A 80 2.15 -8.78 -18.23
C LEU A 80 3.26 -9.53 -17.48
N HIS A 81 4.40 -9.72 -18.13
CA HIS A 81 5.58 -10.32 -17.52
C HIS A 81 6.71 -9.29 -17.47
N GLU A 82 7.74 -9.58 -16.68
CA GLU A 82 8.93 -8.72 -16.57
C GLU A 82 8.61 -7.30 -16.09
N VAL A 83 7.64 -7.19 -15.18
CA VAL A 83 7.25 -5.92 -14.54
C VAL A 83 7.98 -5.78 -13.20
N ASP A 84 8.92 -4.84 -13.13
CA ASP A 84 9.62 -4.49 -11.90
C ASP A 84 8.83 -3.45 -11.09
N VAL A 85 8.60 -3.75 -9.81
CA VAL A 85 7.88 -2.89 -8.88
C VAL A 85 8.53 -1.52 -8.66
N HIS A 86 9.82 -1.37 -8.96
CA HIS A 86 10.55 -0.10 -8.86
C HIS A 86 10.29 0.81 -10.06
N THR A 87 9.79 0.28 -11.17
CA THR A 87 9.59 1.03 -12.43
C THR A 87 8.19 0.86 -13.02
N MET A 88 7.30 0.08 -12.40
CA MET A 88 5.99 -0.25 -12.95
C MET A 88 5.10 0.97 -13.27
N SER A 89 5.27 2.11 -12.58
CA SER A 89 4.53 3.34 -12.91
C SER A 89 4.94 3.96 -14.24
N HIS A 90 6.10 3.58 -14.76
CA HIS A 90 6.65 4.02 -16.05
C HIS A 90 6.49 2.96 -17.15
N HIS A 91 6.07 1.74 -16.80
CA HIS A 91 5.92 0.65 -17.77
C HIS A 91 4.96 1.07 -18.91
N PRO A 92 5.32 0.88 -20.20
CA PRO A 92 4.56 1.45 -21.33
C PRO A 92 3.07 1.11 -21.34
N LEU A 93 2.73 -0.11 -20.90
CA LEU A 93 1.35 -0.60 -20.85
C LEU A 93 0.60 -0.23 -19.56
N LEU A 94 1.29 0.30 -18.55
CA LEU A 94 0.71 0.62 -17.23
C LEU A 94 0.71 2.13 -16.92
N ARG A 95 1.66 2.92 -17.44
CA ARG A 95 1.87 4.33 -17.06
C ARG A 95 0.64 5.24 -17.19
N MET A 96 -0.23 4.93 -18.16
CA MET A 96 -1.48 5.68 -18.41
C MET A 96 -2.69 5.11 -17.67
N LYS A 97 -2.54 3.99 -16.94
CA LYS A 97 -3.63 3.35 -16.20
C LYS A 97 -3.67 3.84 -14.76
N ARG A 98 -4.86 3.83 -14.18
CA ARG A 98 -5.09 4.03 -12.76
C ARG A 98 -5.97 2.90 -12.22
N PHE A 99 -5.73 2.51 -10.97
CA PHE A 99 -6.33 1.32 -10.36
C PHE A 99 -7.01 1.66 -9.04
N ASP A 100 -8.14 1.00 -8.79
CA ASP A 100 -8.86 1.09 -7.52
C ASP A 100 -8.20 0.20 -6.47
N ARG A 101 -7.56 -0.90 -6.90
CA ARG A 101 -6.79 -1.80 -6.03
C ARG A 101 -5.46 -2.15 -6.68
N ILE A 102 -4.37 -1.98 -5.94
CA ILE A 102 -3.04 -2.46 -6.34
C ILE A 102 -2.55 -3.42 -5.26
N ILE A 103 -2.36 -4.69 -5.60
CA ILE A 103 -2.19 -5.79 -4.65
C ILE A 103 -0.80 -6.40 -4.81
N PHE A 104 -0.07 -6.55 -3.70
CA PHE A 104 1.18 -7.32 -3.64
C PHE A 104 1.17 -8.25 -2.43
N ASN A 105 1.06 -9.56 -2.69
CA ASN A 105 0.96 -10.58 -1.65
C ASN A 105 2.34 -11.18 -1.34
N PHE A 106 2.72 -11.19 -0.07
CA PHE A 106 3.97 -11.73 0.47
C PHE A 106 5.21 -11.32 -0.34
N PRO A 107 5.40 -10.00 -0.59
CA PRO A 107 6.55 -9.51 -1.35
C PRO A 107 7.87 -9.97 -0.74
N HIS A 108 8.88 -10.28 -1.55
CA HIS A 108 10.23 -10.55 -1.06
C HIS A 108 11.28 -10.30 -2.17
N ALA A 109 12.54 -10.13 -1.79
CA ALA A 109 13.66 -9.79 -2.69
C ALA A 109 14.43 -11.02 -3.20
N GLY A 110 13.86 -12.22 -3.07
CA GLY A 110 14.65 -13.46 -3.06
C GLY A 110 15.55 -13.57 -1.82
N PHE A 111 16.46 -14.55 -1.80
CA PHE A 111 17.27 -14.85 -0.63
C PHE A 111 18.75 -14.95 -0.98
N GLN A 112 19.55 -14.08 -0.36
CA GLN A 112 21.01 -14.18 -0.34
C GLN A 112 21.51 -14.56 1.07
N ASN A 113 20.67 -14.33 2.07
CA ASN A 113 20.92 -14.53 3.49
C ASN A 113 19.70 -15.18 4.14
N LYS A 114 19.81 -15.56 5.42
CA LYS A 114 18.66 -16.03 6.19
C LYS A 114 17.66 -14.88 6.40
N GLU A 115 16.38 -15.21 6.40
CA GLU A 115 15.25 -14.27 6.59
C GLU A 115 15.42 -13.35 7.81
N ILE A 116 15.97 -13.88 8.90
CA ILE A 116 16.17 -13.14 10.16
C ILE A 116 17.35 -12.15 10.11
N HIS A 117 18.22 -12.23 9.10
CA HIS A 117 19.40 -11.38 9.03
C HIS A 117 19.01 -9.96 8.62
N PHE A 118 19.54 -8.96 9.34
CA PHE A 118 19.27 -7.54 9.09
C PHE A 118 19.43 -7.12 7.63
N HIS A 119 20.51 -7.57 6.96
CA HIS A 119 20.73 -7.24 5.54
C HIS A 119 19.63 -7.82 4.63
N GLN A 120 19.15 -9.04 4.91
CA GLN A 120 18.06 -9.65 4.16
C GLN A 120 16.76 -8.86 4.36
N ILE A 121 16.45 -8.47 5.60
CA ILE A 121 15.30 -7.62 5.93
C ILE A 121 15.38 -6.28 5.18
N MET A 122 16.56 -5.65 5.09
CA MET A 122 16.75 -4.40 4.33
C MET A 122 16.45 -4.57 2.82
N LEU A 123 16.84 -5.70 2.21
CA LEU A 123 16.51 -6.00 0.82
C LEU A 123 15.00 -6.15 0.63
N HIS A 124 14.32 -6.85 1.54
CA HIS A 124 12.87 -6.99 1.52
C HIS A 124 12.15 -5.64 1.67
N GLN A 125 12.58 -4.82 2.62
CA GLN A 125 12.05 -3.46 2.81
C GLN A 125 12.26 -2.59 1.58
N THR A 126 13.37 -2.75 0.86
CA THR A 126 13.65 -2.01 -0.39
C THR A 126 12.61 -2.33 -1.46
N VAL A 127 12.30 -3.62 -1.68
CA VAL A 127 11.26 -4.06 -2.61
C VAL A 127 9.88 -3.50 -2.23
N VAL A 128 9.51 -3.60 -0.95
CA VAL A 128 8.21 -3.10 -0.47
C VAL A 128 8.12 -1.58 -0.63
N ARG A 129 9.18 -0.83 -0.27
CA ARG A 129 9.22 0.64 -0.43
C ARG A 129 9.14 1.05 -1.90
N GLY A 130 9.86 0.36 -2.79
CA GLY A 130 9.83 0.60 -4.23
C GLY A 130 8.44 0.39 -4.84
N PHE A 131 7.80 -0.73 -4.45
CA PHE A 131 6.41 -1.02 -4.81
C PHE A 131 5.45 0.08 -4.32
N LEU A 132 5.47 0.42 -3.03
CA LEU A 132 4.55 1.40 -2.45
C LEU A 132 4.68 2.77 -3.14
N ARG A 133 5.92 3.20 -3.43
CA ARG A 133 6.19 4.45 -4.15
C ARG A 133 5.56 4.46 -5.56
N ASN A 134 5.79 3.40 -6.35
CA ASN A 134 5.24 3.31 -7.71
C ASN A 134 3.72 3.13 -7.69
N ALA A 135 3.20 2.28 -6.80
CA ALA A 135 1.76 2.03 -6.68
C ALA A 135 0.99 3.31 -6.34
N ARG A 136 1.54 4.17 -5.49
CA ARG A 136 0.97 5.48 -5.16
C ARG A 136 0.70 6.32 -6.41
N GLU A 137 1.59 6.32 -7.39
CA GLU A 137 1.41 7.10 -8.63
C GLU A 137 0.29 6.55 -9.53
N MET A 138 -0.06 5.29 -9.33
CA MET A 138 -0.98 4.52 -10.16
C MET A 138 -2.38 4.38 -9.54
N LEU A 139 -2.64 4.92 -8.35
CA LEU A 139 -3.96 4.88 -7.72
C LEU A 139 -4.96 5.85 -8.38
N THR A 140 -6.22 5.41 -8.48
CA THR A 140 -7.38 6.32 -8.60
C THR A 140 -7.52 7.18 -7.34
N GLU A 141 -8.45 8.14 -7.36
CA GLU A 141 -8.69 9.04 -6.22
C GLU A 141 -9.07 8.28 -4.93
N ASN A 142 -9.94 7.28 -5.05
CA ASN A 142 -10.37 6.40 -3.96
C ASN A 142 -9.66 5.04 -3.97
N GLY A 143 -8.49 4.98 -4.62
CA GLY A 143 -7.74 3.75 -4.79
C GLY A 143 -7.01 3.34 -3.51
N GLU A 144 -6.83 2.03 -3.33
CA GLU A 144 -6.12 1.45 -2.19
C GLU A 144 -4.95 0.58 -2.66
N ILE A 145 -3.83 0.63 -1.93
CA ILE A 145 -2.69 -0.28 -2.08
C ILE A 145 -2.76 -1.33 -0.98
N HIS A 146 -2.70 -2.60 -1.36
CA HIS A 146 -2.86 -3.73 -0.47
C HIS A 146 -1.56 -4.53 -0.44
N VAL A 147 -0.93 -4.61 0.73
CA VAL A 147 0.23 -5.49 0.95
C VAL A 147 -0.19 -6.56 1.93
N THR A 148 -0.21 -7.82 1.50
CA THR A 148 -0.45 -8.94 2.43
C THR A 148 0.88 -9.46 2.93
N HIS A 149 1.08 -9.52 4.25
CA HIS A 149 2.31 -10.03 4.83
C HIS A 149 2.12 -10.62 6.22
N LYS A 150 3.06 -11.49 6.59
CA LYS A 150 3.21 -12.02 7.94
C LYS A 150 3.50 -10.92 8.95
N THR A 151 3.01 -11.09 10.17
CA THR A 151 3.08 -10.07 11.22
C THR A 151 3.90 -10.48 12.44
N SER A 152 4.19 -11.76 12.62
CA SER A 152 5.05 -12.24 13.70
C SER A 152 6.54 -12.08 13.34
N TYR A 153 7.42 -12.02 14.34
CA TYR A 153 8.87 -11.99 14.12
C TYR A 153 9.36 -13.17 13.25
N PRO A 154 10.31 -12.98 12.32
CA PRO A 154 11.05 -11.75 12.00
C PRO A 154 10.33 -10.79 11.05
N PHE A 155 9.16 -11.16 10.55
CA PHE A 155 8.43 -10.41 9.53
C PHE A 155 7.89 -9.08 10.04
N SER A 156 7.68 -8.95 11.35
CA SER A 156 7.36 -7.67 12.01
C SER A 156 8.43 -6.60 11.76
N ASP A 157 9.70 -6.98 11.67
CA ASP A 157 10.83 -6.05 11.54
C ASP A 157 10.88 -5.38 10.16
N TRP A 158 10.09 -5.88 9.22
CA TRP A 158 9.91 -5.25 7.92
C TRP A 158 9.19 -3.90 8.04
N ASN A 159 8.43 -3.68 9.12
CA ASN A 159 7.81 -2.39 9.45
C ASN A 159 7.02 -1.78 8.28
N ILE A 160 6.17 -2.58 7.62
CA ILE A 160 5.45 -2.21 6.39
C ILE A 160 4.65 -0.91 6.53
N GLU A 161 4.05 -0.67 7.69
CA GLU A 161 3.34 0.58 7.99
C GLU A 161 4.27 1.80 7.87
N LYS A 162 5.45 1.74 8.49
CA LYS A 162 6.46 2.80 8.42
C LYS A 162 6.95 3.01 6.98
N LEU A 163 7.15 1.94 6.21
CA LEU A 163 7.54 2.05 4.80
C LEU A 163 6.49 2.80 3.96
N GLY A 164 5.19 2.59 4.25
CA GLY A 164 4.09 3.34 3.64
C GLY A 164 4.14 4.82 3.98
N GLN A 165 4.32 5.15 5.27
CA GLN A 165 4.43 6.54 5.73
C GLN A 165 5.62 7.26 5.09
N GLU A 166 6.79 6.60 4.99
CA GLU A 166 8.00 7.14 4.34
C GLU A 166 7.78 7.55 2.87
N VAL A 167 6.81 6.93 2.18
CA VAL A 167 6.44 7.26 0.80
C VAL A 167 5.13 8.04 0.70
N GLY A 168 4.70 8.71 1.78
CA GLY A 168 3.54 9.60 1.76
C GLY A 168 2.21 8.87 1.55
N LEU A 169 2.09 7.64 2.06
CA LEU A 169 0.84 6.90 2.15
C LEU A 169 0.33 6.88 3.59
N PHE A 170 -1.00 6.83 3.74
CA PHE A 170 -1.65 6.65 5.03
C PHE A 170 -2.25 5.24 5.12
N MET A 171 -1.96 4.51 6.19
CA MET A 171 -2.55 3.20 6.43
C MET A 171 -3.94 3.37 7.05
N ILE A 172 -4.96 2.88 6.35
CA ILE A 172 -6.35 2.96 6.83
C ILE A 172 -6.80 1.73 7.59
N GLU A 173 -6.16 0.57 7.34
CA GLU A 173 -6.57 -0.69 7.93
C GLU A 173 -5.44 -1.72 7.91
N LYS A 174 -5.41 -2.57 8.94
CA LYS A 174 -4.66 -3.83 8.97
C LYS A 174 -5.66 -4.98 9.09
N ALA A 175 -6.13 -5.47 7.96
CA ALA A 175 -7.17 -6.50 7.90
C ALA A 175 -6.55 -7.89 8.11
N PRO A 176 -7.08 -8.76 9.00
CA PRO A 176 -6.63 -10.15 9.09
C PRO A 176 -6.71 -10.87 7.74
N PHE A 177 -5.71 -11.67 7.42
CA PHE A 177 -5.70 -12.49 6.21
C PHE A 177 -5.79 -13.97 6.56
N PHE A 178 -6.76 -14.66 5.97
CA PHE A 178 -6.92 -16.10 6.11
C PHE A 178 -6.87 -16.75 4.73
N LEU A 179 -5.96 -17.72 4.56
CA LEU A 179 -5.77 -18.40 3.27
C LEU A 179 -7.05 -19.10 2.78
N CYS A 180 -7.85 -19.65 3.70
CA CYS A 180 -9.12 -20.32 3.39
C CYS A 180 -10.18 -19.40 2.78
N GLU A 181 -10.06 -18.08 2.92
CA GLU A 181 -10.98 -17.10 2.33
C GLU A 181 -10.75 -16.87 0.83
N TYR A 182 -9.68 -17.45 0.27
CA TYR A 182 -9.31 -17.34 -1.12
C TYR A 182 -9.22 -18.74 -1.78
N PRO A 183 -10.36 -19.36 -2.12
CA PRO A 183 -10.38 -20.71 -2.68
C PRO A 183 -9.51 -20.86 -3.94
N GLY A 184 -8.62 -21.84 -3.92
CA GLY A 184 -7.69 -22.13 -5.02
C GLY A 184 -6.44 -21.25 -5.05
N TYR A 185 -6.30 -20.26 -4.16
CA TYR A 185 -5.02 -19.57 -3.98
C TYR A 185 -4.02 -20.48 -3.25
N ILE A 186 -2.82 -20.62 -3.81
CA ILE A 186 -1.72 -21.36 -3.21
C ILE A 186 -0.55 -20.39 -3.08
N ASN A 187 -0.14 -20.06 -1.85
CA ASN A 187 1.04 -19.25 -1.64
C ASN A 187 2.30 -20.03 -2.01
N LYS A 188 3.24 -19.39 -2.70
CA LYS A 188 4.47 -20.00 -3.24
C LYS A 188 5.71 -19.32 -2.69
N ARG A 189 6.79 -20.08 -2.45
CA ARG A 189 8.05 -19.56 -1.90
C ARG A 189 8.76 -18.56 -2.82
N GLY A 190 8.53 -18.63 -4.13
CA GLY A 190 8.98 -17.58 -5.05
C GLY A 190 10.46 -17.60 -5.44
N HIS A 191 11.33 -18.27 -4.66
CA HIS A 191 12.77 -18.27 -4.88
C HIS A 191 13.44 -19.62 -4.51
N GLY A 192 14.55 -19.91 -5.20
CA GLY A 192 15.35 -21.12 -5.00
C GLY A 192 14.71 -22.38 -5.59
N VAL A 193 15.36 -23.52 -5.35
CA VAL A 193 14.94 -24.83 -5.89
C VAL A 193 13.56 -25.28 -5.38
N ARG A 194 13.09 -24.71 -4.27
CA ARG A 194 11.79 -24.97 -3.66
C ARG A 194 10.76 -23.89 -4.00
N CYS A 195 10.97 -23.12 -5.06
CA CYS A 195 10.10 -21.99 -5.40
C CYS A 195 8.61 -22.37 -5.56
N ASP A 196 8.30 -23.57 -6.09
CA ASP A 196 6.94 -24.07 -6.26
C ASP A 196 6.27 -24.58 -4.96
N GLU A 197 7.03 -24.76 -3.90
CA GLU A 197 6.46 -25.21 -2.63
C GLU A 197 5.76 -24.07 -1.91
N SER A 198 4.75 -24.41 -1.11
CA SER A 198 4.14 -23.46 -0.18
C SER A 198 5.02 -23.18 1.04
N PHE A 199 4.70 -22.07 1.70
CA PHE A 199 5.27 -21.73 3.00
C PHE A 199 4.16 -21.64 4.06
N PRO A 200 4.48 -21.87 5.35
CA PRO A 200 3.51 -21.65 6.42
C PRO A 200 3.20 -20.15 6.51
N VAL A 201 1.92 -19.79 6.33
CA VAL A 201 1.48 -18.40 6.33
C VAL A 201 1.53 -17.81 7.74
N GLY A 202 1.07 -18.54 8.77
CA GLY A 202 1.05 -18.06 10.16
C GLY A 202 0.13 -16.85 10.34
N GLU A 203 0.40 -16.04 11.36
CA GLU A 203 -0.31 -14.76 11.54
C GLU A 203 0.11 -13.77 10.46
N CYS A 204 -0.88 -13.27 9.71
CA CYS A 204 -0.65 -12.31 8.64
C CYS A 204 -1.87 -11.41 8.46
N CYS A 205 -1.62 -10.25 7.84
CA CYS A 205 -2.64 -9.26 7.55
C CYS A 205 -2.41 -8.65 6.17
N THR A 206 -3.48 -8.10 5.61
CA THR A 206 -3.42 -7.16 4.49
C THR A 206 -3.40 -5.74 5.03
N PHE A 207 -2.27 -5.06 4.86
CA PHE A 207 -2.09 -3.64 5.13
C PHE A 207 -2.70 -2.85 3.97
N LYS A 208 -3.65 -1.96 4.25
CA LYS A 208 -4.34 -1.15 3.24
C LYS A 208 -3.93 0.31 3.37
N PHE A 209 -3.45 0.87 2.27
CA PHE A 209 -2.93 2.23 2.20
C PHE A 209 -3.69 3.07 1.18
N VAL A 210 -3.85 4.35 1.48
CA VAL A 210 -4.40 5.37 0.57
C VAL A 210 -3.42 6.52 0.40
N LYS A 211 -3.63 7.35 -0.63
CA LYS A 211 -2.93 8.64 -0.74
C LYS A 211 -3.32 9.52 0.45
N VAL A 212 -2.34 10.20 1.03
CA VAL A 212 -2.63 11.32 1.92
C VAL A 212 -3.31 12.39 1.06
N ALA A 213 -4.52 12.81 1.43
CA ALA A 213 -5.17 13.93 0.75
C ALA A 213 -4.26 15.15 0.89
N THR A 214 -3.77 15.67 -0.23
CA THR A 214 -3.22 17.02 -0.23
C THR A 214 -4.41 17.94 -0.05
N ASN A 215 -4.71 18.35 1.18
CA ASN A 215 -5.43 19.59 1.36
C ASN A 215 -4.64 20.61 0.55
N SER A 216 -5.23 21.13 -0.52
CA SER A 216 -4.69 22.26 -1.27
C SER A 216 -4.16 23.24 -0.22
N ALA A 217 -2.85 23.46 -0.22
CA ALA A 217 -2.23 24.33 0.75
C ALA A 217 -3.05 25.63 0.77
N VAL A 218 -3.69 25.92 1.89
CA VAL A 218 -4.03 27.31 2.20
C VAL A 218 -2.67 27.97 2.22
N GLN A 219 -2.34 28.73 1.17
CA GLN A 219 -1.18 29.60 1.20
C GLN A 219 -1.28 30.39 2.51
N PRO A 220 -0.23 30.43 3.35
CA PRO A 220 -0.25 31.35 4.47
C PRO A 220 -0.45 32.75 3.87
N GLN A 221 -1.62 33.35 4.12
CA GLN A 221 -1.79 34.77 3.87
C GLN A 221 -0.72 35.47 4.69
N ALA A 222 0.14 36.24 4.03
CA ALA A 222 1.08 37.11 4.70
C ALA A 222 0.29 38.02 5.63
N VAL A 223 0.50 37.88 6.94
CA VAL A 223 -0.02 38.82 7.93
C VAL A 223 0.77 40.11 7.74
N ASN A 224 0.18 41.09 7.08
CA ASN A 224 0.85 42.34 6.72
C ASN A 224 0.71 43.44 7.80
N SER A 225 0.08 43.16 8.94
CA SER A 225 0.03 44.11 10.07
C SER A 225 -0.25 43.45 11.43
N LEU A 226 0.28 44.07 12.48
CA LEU A 226 0.11 43.68 13.90
C LEU A 226 -1.34 43.77 14.42
N SER A 227 -2.28 44.29 13.62
CA SER A 227 -3.69 44.46 13.98
C SER A 227 -4.49 43.16 13.99
N ASP A 228 -4.05 42.14 13.27
CA ASP A 228 -4.90 40.98 12.95
C ASP A 228 -4.76 39.83 13.98
N ILE A 229 -3.87 39.99 14.96
CA ILE A 229 -3.58 38.98 15.99
C ILE A 229 -4.68 38.90 17.07
N VAL A 230 -5.55 39.91 17.18
CA VAL A 230 -6.44 40.05 18.36
C VAL A 230 -7.84 39.43 18.19
N THR A 231 -8.17 38.83 17.04
CA THR A 231 -9.53 38.24 16.86
C THR A 231 -9.53 36.82 16.31
N VAL A 232 -9.02 35.86 17.10
CA VAL A 232 -9.50 34.46 17.03
C VAL A 232 -9.75 33.94 18.45
N ARG A 233 -10.95 33.39 18.63
CA ARG A 233 -11.69 33.14 19.89
C ARG A 233 -10.95 32.30 20.96
N PRO A 234 -11.23 32.54 22.26
CA PRO A 234 -10.78 31.69 23.36
C PRO A 234 -11.63 30.41 23.43
N HIS A 235 -11.11 29.39 24.10
CA HIS A 235 -11.70 28.06 24.35
C HIS A 235 -11.27 26.92 23.42
N LEU A 236 -9.98 26.59 23.45
CA LEU A 236 -9.57 25.18 23.40
C LEU A 236 -8.33 25.02 24.31
N VAL A 237 -8.56 24.47 25.51
CA VAL A 237 -7.50 24.08 26.44
C VAL A 237 -6.94 22.75 25.95
N TYR A 238 -5.77 22.77 25.31
CA TYR A 238 -5.01 21.54 25.05
C TYR A 238 -4.12 21.25 26.27
N HIS A 239 -4.40 20.15 26.96
CA HIS A 239 -3.49 19.55 27.92
C HIS A 239 -2.28 18.96 27.18
N ILE A 240 -1.15 19.66 27.21
CA ILE A 240 0.13 19.12 26.74
C ILE A 240 0.74 18.29 27.89
N ARG A 241 0.77 16.97 27.75
CA ARG A 241 1.64 16.12 28.58
C ARG A 241 3.07 16.23 28.04
N TYR A 242 3.98 16.75 28.86
CA TYR A 242 5.41 16.67 28.59
C TYR A 242 5.89 15.24 28.86
N ASN A 243 6.40 14.58 27.82
CA ASN A 243 7.29 13.43 27.98
C ASN A 243 8.69 13.88 27.52
N SER A 244 9.64 13.69 28.42
CA SER A 244 11.06 14.04 28.31
C SER A 244 11.70 13.49 27.04
N ILE A 245 12.52 14.31 26.36
CA ILE A 245 13.85 13.98 25.78
C ILE A 245 14.34 15.21 24.97
N GLY A 246 15.59 15.61 25.24
CA GLY A 246 16.48 16.20 24.22
C GLY A 246 16.71 17.71 24.28
N LEU A 247 17.79 18.11 24.97
CA LEU A 247 18.37 19.46 24.92
C LEU A 247 18.79 19.83 23.48
N TYR A 248 17.99 20.57 22.72
CA TYR A 248 18.47 21.46 21.66
C TYR A 248 17.42 22.55 21.36
N ASN A 249 17.58 23.72 21.99
CA ASN A 249 17.23 25.07 21.50
C ASN A 249 16.95 26.05 22.65
N ILE A 250 18.01 26.48 23.34
CA ILE A 250 17.93 27.46 24.44
C ILE A 250 17.58 28.88 23.91
N LEU A 251 17.66 29.14 22.59
CA LEU A 251 17.22 30.42 22.01
C LEU A 251 15.69 30.53 21.84
N GLY A 252 14.96 29.42 21.68
CA GLY A 252 13.50 29.46 21.51
C GLY A 252 12.74 29.69 22.81
N CYS A 253 13.24 29.17 23.93
CA CYS A 253 12.60 29.31 25.24
C CYS A 253 12.71 30.72 25.82
N ILE A 254 13.76 31.50 25.47
CA ILE A 254 13.93 32.87 25.97
C ILE A 254 12.91 33.83 25.34
N VAL A 255 12.56 33.64 24.06
CA VAL A 255 11.56 34.48 23.38
C VAL A 255 10.16 34.25 23.97
N ILE A 256 9.83 33.02 24.35
CA ILE A 256 8.52 32.69 24.97
C ILE A 256 8.43 33.24 26.40
N LEU A 257 9.52 33.20 27.18
CA LEU A 257 9.55 33.77 28.54
C LEU A 257 9.50 35.31 28.54
N LEU A 258 10.16 35.98 27.59
CA LEU A 258 10.12 37.45 27.49
C LEU A 258 8.74 37.97 27.06
N LEU A 259 8.04 37.26 26.17
CA LEU A 259 6.66 37.60 25.80
C LEU A 259 5.67 37.43 26.96
N TYR A 260 5.88 36.43 27.84
CA TYR A 260 5.05 36.24 29.04
C TYR A 260 5.32 37.28 30.15
N CYS A 261 6.55 37.78 30.27
CA CYS A 261 6.88 38.85 31.23
C CYS A 261 6.33 40.23 30.80
N CYS A 262 6.27 40.54 29.50
CA CYS A 262 5.68 41.79 29.03
C CYS A 262 4.14 41.81 29.16
N LEU A 263 3.46 40.66 29.06
CA LEU A 263 2.01 40.59 29.17
C LEU A 263 1.50 40.61 30.62
N THR A 264 2.29 40.22 31.61
CA THR A 264 1.88 40.27 33.03
C THR A 264 2.08 41.64 33.69
N ILE A 265 2.99 42.49 33.18
CA ILE A 265 3.21 43.84 33.72
C ILE A 265 2.08 44.81 33.31
N SER A 266 1.38 44.56 32.20
CA SER A 266 0.32 45.45 31.71
C SER A 266 -1.06 45.20 32.35
N PHE A 267 -1.23 44.18 33.18
CA PHE A 267 -2.51 43.82 33.84
C PHE A 267 -2.57 44.16 35.35
N TYR A 268 -1.57 44.86 35.90
CA TYR A 268 -1.54 45.26 37.32
C TYR A 268 -1.50 46.78 37.58
N ASN A 269 -1.78 47.62 36.58
CA ASN A 269 -1.93 49.06 36.76
C ASN A 269 -3.17 49.61 36.05
N ILE A 270 -4.36 49.21 36.52
CA ILE A 270 -5.59 50.04 36.63
C ILE A 270 -6.32 49.58 37.89
#